data_AF-A0AA43L9P0-F1
#
_entry.id   AF-A0AA43L9P0-F1
#
_cell.length_a   1.000
_cell.length_b   1.000
_cell.length_c   1.000
_cell.angle_alpha   90.00
_cell.angle_beta   90.00
_cell.angle_gamma   90.00
#
_symmetry.space_group_name_H-M   'P 1'
#
loop_
_entity.id
_entity.type
_entity.pdbx_description
1 polymer ?
#
loop_
_entity_poly.entity_id
_entity_poly.type
_entity_poly.pdbx_seq_one_letter_code
_entity_poly.pdbx_strand_id
1 'polypeptide(L)'
;MPKQNKNKAWLQHFMLVLIVLIAVIVTERLLQPKELVMPQSESSYVNELEKEADNTFAVYSGSTFVNSYTTLGEAINYAESTRLASVREKGSNALLWNNYRPYLVYQSEILVADFSEYAEAVQFARGNLGTRVYHVSSEKTIWTLQPLPAQVQPLDAVLVNQMPELPRGCEVTSLAMLLKHAGIEADKMILAKQIRKDPTPYSKINGSVTFGNPYDGFVGDMYSYDNPGYGVYHGPIKDLAEMYLPGQIIDMTGSSFDDMLVTLTQGKPVWVIANTYFTSLPIEMFEEWDTPSGPIKITYKEHSVLLTGYDERYIYFNDPLTEVINRKVKINSFREAWEQMGRQAITYSN
;
A
#
# COMPACT_ATOMS: atom_id res chain seq x y z
N MET A 1 90.69 10.11 -17.25
CA MET A 1 89.73 9.50 -16.32
C MET A 1 88.78 10.58 -15.79
N PRO A 2 87.47 10.50 -16.07
CA PRO A 2 86.50 11.15 -15.19
C PRO A 2 85.41 10.17 -14.74
N LYS A 3 85.30 10.06 -13.41
CA LYS A 3 84.12 9.67 -12.66
C LYS A 3 83.03 10.72 -12.88
N GLN A 4 81.79 10.30 -13.10
CA GLN A 4 80.55 10.88 -12.53
C GLN A 4 79.35 10.42 -13.35
N ASN A 5 78.64 9.37 -12.88
CA ASN A 5 77.17 9.35 -13.01
C ASN A 5 76.44 8.25 -12.21
N LYS A 6 77.06 7.61 -11.20
CA LYS A 6 76.36 6.61 -10.37
C LYS A 6 75.53 7.21 -9.22
N ASN A 7 75.72 8.49 -8.89
CA ASN A 7 74.99 9.12 -7.79
C ASN A 7 73.61 9.69 -8.19
N LYS A 8 73.34 9.96 -9.46
CA LYS A 8 72.01 10.49 -9.88
C LYS A 8 70.91 9.41 -9.91
N ALA A 9 71.25 8.17 -10.28
CA ALA A 9 70.28 7.08 -10.33
C ALA A 9 69.84 6.62 -8.93
N TRP A 10 70.75 6.59 -7.95
CA TRP A 10 70.42 6.27 -6.56
C TRP A 10 69.53 7.33 -5.90
N LEU A 11 69.79 8.61 -6.15
CA LEU A 11 68.95 9.70 -5.64
C LEU A 11 67.54 9.68 -6.24
N GLN A 12 67.38 9.35 -7.54
CA GLN A 12 66.06 9.22 -8.17
C GLN A 12 65.26 8.01 -7.65
N HIS A 13 65.92 6.87 -7.40
CA HIS A 13 65.25 5.71 -6.80
C HIS A 13 64.85 5.95 -5.34
N PHE A 14 65.70 6.63 -4.55
CA PHE A 14 65.38 6.98 -3.17
C PHE A 14 64.24 8.01 -3.08
N MET A 15 64.19 8.97 -4.03
CA MET A 15 63.08 9.93 -4.10
C MET A 15 61.76 9.25 -4.46
N LEU A 16 61.76 8.27 -5.37
CA LEU A 16 60.54 7.54 -5.75
C LEU A 16 60.01 6.69 -4.57
N VAL A 17 60.92 6.00 -3.87
CA VAL A 17 60.56 5.20 -2.68
C VAL A 17 60.07 6.08 -1.54
N LEU A 18 60.66 7.27 -1.34
CA LEU A 18 60.20 8.25 -0.34
C LEU A 18 58.83 8.85 -0.71
N ILE A 19 58.56 9.13 -1.98
CA ILE A 19 57.25 9.62 -2.45
C ILE A 19 56.18 8.55 -2.27
N VAL A 20 56.48 7.28 -2.55
CA VAL A 20 55.54 6.16 -2.32
C VAL A 20 55.29 5.94 -0.83
N LEU A 21 56.33 6.03 0.03
CA LEU A 21 56.17 5.94 1.49
C LEU A 21 55.39 7.11 2.07
N ILE A 22 55.61 8.34 1.60
CA ILE A 22 54.82 9.51 2.01
C ILE A 22 53.37 9.36 1.52
N ALA A 23 53.14 8.86 0.30
CA ALA A 23 51.79 8.61 -0.22
C ALA A 23 51.05 7.53 0.58
N VAL A 24 51.73 6.45 1.01
CA VAL A 24 51.16 5.40 1.88
C VAL A 24 50.88 5.93 3.29
N ILE A 25 51.78 6.73 3.88
CA ILE A 25 51.55 7.34 5.20
C ILE A 25 50.43 8.40 5.15
N VAL A 26 50.32 9.14 4.05
CA VAL A 26 49.23 10.12 3.84
C VAL A 26 47.90 9.41 3.57
N THR A 27 47.88 8.28 2.85
CA THR A 27 46.66 7.47 2.71
C THR A 27 46.26 6.78 4.01
N GLU A 28 47.20 6.26 4.81
CA GLU A 28 46.89 5.73 6.15
C GLU A 28 46.43 6.82 7.14
N ARG A 29 46.98 8.05 7.08
CA ARG A 29 46.50 9.18 7.90
C ARG A 29 45.16 9.76 7.42
N LEU A 30 44.81 9.61 6.14
CA LEU A 30 43.51 9.98 5.59
C LEU A 30 42.45 8.87 5.73
N LEU A 31 42.87 7.64 6.06
CA LEU A 31 42.01 6.48 6.30
C LEU A 31 41.89 6.08 7.77
N GLN A 32 42.58 6.76 8.70
CA GLN A 32 42.17 6.69 10.10
C GLN A 32 40.81 7.39 10.21
N PRO A 33 39.74 6.69 10.64
CA PRO A 33 38.50 7.37 10.93
C PRO A 33 38.83 8.44 11.97
N LYS A 34 38.66 9.70 11.59
CA LYS A 34 38.36 10.74 12.57
C LYS A 34 37.22 10.13 13.38
N GLU A 35 37.44 9.86 14.67
CA GLU A 35 36.30 9.74 15.58
C GLU A 35 35.51 11.03 15.36
N LEU A 36 34.44 10.92 14.56
CA LEU A 36 33.31 11.79 14.75
C LEU A 36 32.97 11.53 16.21
N VAL A 37 33.26 12.50 17.06
CA VAL A 37 32.44 12.71 18.24
C VAL A 37 31.04 12.90 17.66
N MET A 38 30.32 11.78 17.58
CA MET A 38 28.90 11.78 17.28
C MET A 38 28.32 12.82 18.24
N PRO A 39 27.53 13.80 17.77
CA PRO A 39 26.63 14.46 18.70
C PRO A 39 25.94 13.32 19.44
N GLN A 40 25.85 13.39 20.77
CA GLN A 40 25.12 12.35 21.48
C GLN A 40 23.79 12.18 20.74
N SER A 41 23.43 10.94 20.41
CA SER A 41 22.28 10.65 19.55
C SER A 41 21.13 11.57 19.96
N GLU A 42 20.40 12.18 19.02
CA GLU A 42 19.26 13.04 19.39
C GLU A 42 18.35 12.32 20.41
N SER A 43 18.23 10.99 20.33
CA SER A 43 17.61 10.12 21.33
C SER A 43 18.09 10.33 22.79
N SER A 44 19.39 10.49 23.06
CA SER A 44 19.90 10.67 24.43
C SER A 44 19.61 12.06 24.99
N TYR A 45 19.71 13.10 24.17
CA TYR A 45 19.34 14.48 24.58
C TYR A 45 17.82 14.64 24.75
N VAL A 46 17.04 14.05 23.86
CA VAL A 46 15.56 14.03 23.93
C VAL A 46 15.09 13.30 25.20
N ASN A 47 15.76 12.20 25.56
CA ASN A 47 15.48 11.47 26.80
C ASN A 47 15.85 12.25 28.08
N GLU A 48 16.80 13.18 28.02
CA GLU A 48 17.15 14.05 29.17
C GLU A 48 16.12 15.18 29.35
N LEU A 49 15.68 15.82 28.26
CA LEU A 49 14.63 16.84 28.30
C LEU A 49 13.28 16.30 28.81
N GLU A 50 12.91 15.09 28.40
CA GLU A 50 11.70 14.43 28.90
C GLU A 50 11.79 14.12 30.41
N LYS A 51 12.98 13.75 30.90
CA LYS A 51 13.20 13.48 32.32
C LYS A 51 13.09 14.75 33.17
N GLU A 52 13.61 15.87 32.69
CA GLU A 52 13.61 17.17 33.39
C GLU A 52 12.24 17.86 33.43
N ALA A 53 11.32 17.51 32.52
CA ALA A 53 10.01 18.17 32.45
C ALA A 53 9.07 17.70 33.60
N ASP A 54 8.63 18.61 34.47
CA ASP A 54 7.90 18.29 35.72
C ASP A 54 6.40 17.93 35.52
N ASN A 55 6.01 17.66 34.27
CA ASN A 55 4.62 17.58 33.82
C ASN A 55 4.19 16.14 33.49
N THR A 56 2.90 15.82 33.68
CA THR A 56 2.35 14.46 33.60
C THR A 56 2.17 13.94 32.17
N PHE A 57 1.92 14.81 31.19
CA PHE A 57 1.59 14.41 29.81
C PHE A 57 2.63 14.92 28.83
N ALA A 58 3.32 14.01 28.15
CA ALA A 58 4.35 14.32 27.17
C ALA A 58 3.76 14.33 25.75
N VAL A 59 4.11 15.34 24.96
CA VAL A 59 3.76 15.47 23.54
C VAL A 59 5.00 15.14 22.70
N TYR A 60 4.81 14.25 21.73
CA TYR A 60 5.84 13.87 20.76
C TYR A 60 5.42 14.26 19.35
N SER A 61 6.37 14.63 18.51
CA SER A 61 6.24 14.68 17.04
C SER A 61 7.08 13.56 16.45
N GLY A 62 6.42 12.58 15.83
CA GLY A 62 7.05 11.31 15.48
C GLY A 62 7.55 10.59 16.73
N SER A 63 8.87 10.47 16.85
CA SER A 63 9.55 9.88 18.02
C SER A 63 10.26 10.92 18.90
N THR A 64 10.13 12.21 18.57
CA THR A 64 10.85 13.29 19.23
C THR A 64 9.95 13.95 20.27
N PHE A 65 10.40 14.04 21.52
CA PHE A 65 9.73 14.83 22.56
C PHE A 65 9.70 16.30 22.16
N VAL A 66 8.53 16.92 22.21
CA VAL A 66 8.32 18.32 21.82
C VAL A 66 8.06 19.19 23.05
N ASN A 67 7.13 18.76 23.91
CA ASN A 67 6.75 19.52 25.10
C ASN A 67 6.02 18.61 26.11
N SER A 68 5.72 19.12 27.30
CA SER A 68 4.89 18.42 28.28
C SER A 68 3.96 19.36 29.02
N TYR A 69 2.83 18.84 29.50
CA TYR A 69 1.76 19.59 30.15
C TYR A 69 1.23 18.88 31.39
N THR A 70 0.73 19.64 32.35
CA THR A 70 0.17 19.09 33.60
C THR A 70 -1.19 18.44 33.37
N THR A 71 -1.94 18.89 32.36
CA THR A 71 -3.26 18.36 32.01
C THR A 71 -3.28 17.74 30.62
N LEU A 72 -4.09 16.68 30.44
CA LEU A 72 -4.27 16.01 29.15
C LEU A 72 -4.87 16.96 28.10
N GLY A 73 -5.81 17.83 28.50
CA GLY A 73 -6.46 18.78 27.59
C GLY A 73 -5.48 19.78 26.98
N GLU A 74 -4.56 20.33 27.77
CA GLU A 74 -3.52 21.23 27.26
C GLU A 74 -2.55 20.52 26.31
N ALA A 75 -2.17 19.28 26.65
CA ALA A 75 -1.33 18.46 25.78
C ALA A 75 -1.99 18.19 24.43
N ILE A 76 -3.27 17.81 24.42
CA ILE A 76 -4.03 17.56 23.20
C ILE A 76 -4.17 18.84 22.38
N ASN A 77 -4.58 19.96 22.99
CA ASN A 77 -4.73 21.23 22.28
C ASN A 77 -3.45 21.68 21.57
N TYR A 78 -2.28 21.46 22.20
CA TYR A 78 -1.00 21.72 21.55
C TYR A 78 -0.72 20.72 20.42
N ALA A 79 -0.95 19.44 20.68
CA ALA A 79 -0.66 18.34 19.76
C ALA A 79 -1.52 18.39 18.48
N GLU A 80 -2.76 18.89 18.53
CA GLU A 80 -3.67 19.05 17.38
C GLU A 80 -3.03 19.77 16.20
N SER A 81 -2.26 20.82 16.48
CA SER A 81 -1.59 21.64 15.46
C SER A 81 -0.19 21.14 15.07
N THR A 82 0.30 20.09 15.74
CA THR A 82 1.67 19.58 15.56
C THR A 82 1.67 18.41 14.58
N ARG A 83 2.56 18.43 13.57
CA ARG A 83 2.66 17.33 12.59
C ARG A 83 3.09 16.04 13.29
N LEU A 84 2.45 14.91 12.94
CA LEU A 84 2.77 13.59 13.50
C LEU A 84 2.76 13.60 15.04
N ALA A 85 1.75 14.21 15.65
CA ALA A 85 1.73 14.38 17.09
C ALA A 85 1.10 13.21 17.83
N SER A 86 1.64 12.90 19.01
CA SER A 86 1.02 12.01 19.98
C SER A 86 1.17 12.53 21.40
N VAL A 87 0.20 12.20 22.25
CA VAL A 87 0.23 12.47 23.70
C VAL A 87 0.33 11.15 24.45
N ARG A 88 1.26 11.08 25.40
CA ARG A 88 1.49 9.91 26.26
C ARG A 88 1.59 10.35 27.73
N GLU A 89 1.22 9.46 28.64
CA GLU A 89 1.42 9.70 30.08
C GLU A 89 2.88 9.44 30.46
N LYS A 90 3.50 10.33 31.24
CA LYS A 90 4.89 10.21 31.65
C LYS A 90 5.10 8.93 32.46
N GLY A 91 6.13 8.16 32.10
CA GLY A 91 6.41 6.85 32.70
C GLY A 91 5.55 5.70 32.15
N SER A 92 4.64 5.98 31.21
CA SER A 92 3.85 5.00 30.47
C SER A 92 4.11 5.15 28.97
N ASN A 93 4.16 4.02 28.26
CA ASN A 93 4.16 4.04 26.79
C ASN A 93 2.73 4.05 26.21
N ALA A 94 1.70 4.23 27.04
CA ALA A 94 0.31 4.28 26.60
C ALA A 94 0.07 5.52 25.73
N LEU A 95 -0.40 5.27 24.51
CA LEU A 95 -0.84 6.31 23.58
C LEU A 95 -2.22 6.81 24.01
N LEU A 96 -2.30 8.05 24.49
CA LEU A 96 -3.57 8.65 24.94
C LEU A 96 -4.30 9.37 23.81
N TRP A 97 -3.56 9.94 22.86
CA TRP A 97 -4.09 10.67 21.72
C TRP A 97 -3.04 10.74 20.60
N ASN A 98 -3.48 10.82 19.35
CA ASN A 98 -2.64 11.15 18.21
C ASN A 98 -3.46 11.80 17.08
N ASN A 99 -2.79 12.49 16.15
CA ASN A 99 -3.38 12.96 14.89
C ASN A 99 -2.81 12.24 13.67
N TYR A 100 -2.37 10.99 13.83
CA TYR A 100 -1.76 10.25 12.74
C TYR A 100 -2.78 9.89 11.66
N ARG A 101 -2.32 9.88 10.42
CA ARG A 101 -3.08 9.29 9.31
C ARG A 101 -3.11 7.75 9.42
N PRO A 102 -4.03 7.07 8.70
CA PRO A 102 -4.26 5.64 8.88
C PRO A 102 -3.05 4.73 8.63
N TYR A 103 -2.10 5.17 7.79
CA TYR A 103 -0.91 4.40 7.42
C TYR A 103 0.36 5.05 7.93
N LEU A 104 1.01 4.42 8.91
CA LEU A 104 2.27 4.87 9.47
C LEU A 104 3.43 4.13 8.82
N VAL A 105 4.50 4.83 8.48
CA VAL A 105 5.74 4.21 8.05
C VAL A 105 6.77 4.32 9.17
N TYR A 106 7.22 3.16 9.64
CA TYR A 106 8.32 3.05 10.57
C TYR A 106 9.59 2.64 9.83
N GLN A 107 10.73 3.20 10.21
CA GLN A 107 12.06 2.67 9.90
C GLN A 107 12.65 2.11 11.18
N SER A 108 12.82 0.78 11.23
CA SER A 108 13.03 0.06 12.49
C SER A 108 11.89 0.38 13.48
N GLU A 109 12.19 1.04 14.61
CA GLU A 109 11.20 1.45 15.63
C GLU A 109 10.84 2.95 15.55
N ILE A 110 11.40 3.70 14.60
CA ILE A 110 11.22 5.15 14.49
C ILE A 110 10.10 5.44 13.48
N LEU A 111 9.07 6.18 13.92
CA LEU A 111 8.04 6.70 13.02
C LEU A 111 8.63 7.81 12.13
N VAL A 112 8.66 7.58 10.81
CA VAL A 112 9.28 8.50 9.85
C VAL A 112 8.28 9.26 8.96
N ALA A 113 7.09 8.70 8.73
CA ALA A 113 6.04 9.32 7.92
C ALA A 113 4.65 8.73 8.21
N ASP A 114 3.61 9.44 7.80
CA ASP A 114 2.23 8.96 7.77
C ASP A 114 1.53 9.36 6.47
N PHE A 115 0.56 8.55 6.04
CA PHE A 115 -0.13 8.68 4.77
C PHE A 115 -1.62 8.38 4.91
N SER A 116 -2.42 9.06 4.10
CA SER A 116 -3.86 8.81 4.01
C SER A 116 -4.15 7.56 3.19
N GLU A 117 -3.30 7.27 2.19
CA GLU A 117 -3.46 6.17 1.25
C GLU A 117 -2.39 5.11 1.42
N TYR A 118 -2.78 3.84 1.34
CA TYR A 118 -1.88 2.69 1.47
C TYR A 118 -0.79 2.71 0.38
N ALA A 119 -1.18 2.98 -0.87
CA ALA A 119 -0.27 2.96 -2.01
C ALA A 119 0.88 3.98 -1.86
N GLU A 120 0.60 5.17 -1.32
CA GLU A 120 1.61 6.19 -1.04
C GLU A 120 2.55 5.74 0.09
N ALA A 121 2.00 5.17 1.17
CA ALA A 121 2.79 4.65 2.28
C ALA A 121 3.77 3.56 1.82
N VAL A 122 3.29 2.63 1.01
CA VAL A 122 4.08 1.53 0.45
C VAL A 122 5.12 2.03 -0.54
N GLN A 123 4.76 2.99 -1.40
CA GLN A 123 5.71 3.61 -2.33
C GLN A 123 6.87 4.28 -1.57
N PHE A 124 6.56 5.02 -0.50
CA PHE A 124 7.57 5.63 0.36
C PHE A 124 8.42 4.57 1.07
N ALA A 125 7.79 3.56 1.68
CA ALA A 125 8.48 2.51 2.41
C ALA A 125 9.45 1.72 1.50
N ARG A 126 9.02 1.33 0.29
CA ARG A 126 9.89 0.60 -0.67
C ARG A 126 11.19 1.33 -1.00
N GLY A 127 11.17 2.65 -1.04
CA GLY A 127 12.38 3.46 -1.29
C GLY A 127 13.41 3.42 -0.16
N ASN A 128 13.07 2.88 1.01
CA ASN A 128 13.82 3.01 2.25
C ASN A 128 14.00 1.64 2.93
N LEU A 129 15.24 1.15 3.02
CA LEU A 129 15.55 -0.13 3.68
C LEU A 129 15.17 -0.10 5.17
N GLY A 130 14.71 -1.25 5.67
CA GLY A 130 14.31 -1.43 7.06
C GLY A 130 12.97 -0.77 7.42
N THR A 131 12.16 -0.42 6.42
CA THR A 131 10.84 0.17 6.67
C THR A 131 9.70 -0.85 6.67
N ARG A 132 8.63 -0.49 7.39
CA ARG A 132 7.36 -1.21 7.45
C ARG A 132 6.19 -0.23 7.42
N VAL A 133 5.07 -0.63 6.81
CA VAL A 133 3.81 0.10 6.89
C VAL A 133 2.95 -0.54 7.96
N TYR A 134 2.50 0.28 8.90
CA TYR A 134 1.61 -0.07 10.00
C TYR A 134 0.26 0.60 9.79
N HIS A 135 -0.80 -0.17 9.92
CA HIS A 135 -2.17 0.31 9.83
C HIS A 135 -2.71 0.57 11.23
N VAL A 136 -3.11 1.83 11.49
CA VAL A 136 -3.49 2.30 12.82
C VAL A 136 -4.70 1.54 13.36
N SER A 137 -5.78 1.45 12.59
CA SER A 137 -7.05 0.91 13.09
C SER A 137 -7.04 -0.60 13.30
N SER A 138 -6.24 -1.35 12.54
CA SER A 138 -6.08 -2.79 12.73
C SER A 138 -4.92 -3.16 13.65
N GLU A 139 -4.15 -2.17 14.09
CA GLU A 139 -2.95 -2.32 14.92
C GLU A 139 -1.92 -3.34 14.36
N LYS A 140 -1.75 -3.37 13.04
CA LYS A 140 -0.93 -4.39 12.36
C LYS A 140 0.04 -3.78 11.38
N THR A 141 1.22 -4.39 11.30
CA THR A 141 2.09 -4.20 10.14
C THR A 141 1.51 -4.98 8.96
N ILE A 142 1.13 -4.24 7.93
CA ILE A 142 0.46 -4.78 6.73
C ILE A 142 1.39 -4.82 5.51
N TRP A 143 2.57 -4.21 5.61
CA TRP A 143 3.58 -4.28 4.57
C TRP A 143 4.99 -4.16 5.15
N THR A 144 5.91 -4.95 4.58
CA THR A 144 7.35 -4.86 4.82
C THR A 144 8.06 -5.21 3.53
N LEU A 145 9.25 -4.66 3.31
CA LEU A 145 10.07 -5.07 2.17
C LEU A 145 10.57 -6.50 2.38
N GLN A 146 10.02 -7.45 1.64
CA GLN A 146 10.42 -8.86 1.67
C GLN A 146 10.68 -9.39 0.25
N PRO A 147 11.65 -10.30 0.06
CA PRO A 147 11.79 -11.01 -1.19
C PRO A 147 10.50 -11.78 -1.50
N LEU A 148 9.96 -11.60 -2.70
CA LEU A 148 8.82 -12.39 -3.15
C LEU A 148 9.26 -13.85 -3.39
N PRO A 149 8.60 -14.84 -2.79
CA PRO A 149 8.82 -16.23 -3.14
C PRO A 149 8.40 -16.48 -4.60
N ALA A 150 9.02 -17.47 -5.24
CA ALA A 150 8.72 -17.83 -6.63
C ALA A 150 7.26 -18.32 -6.84
N GLN A 151 6.62 -18.77 -5.76
CA GLN A 151 5.22 -19.19 -5.77
C GLN A 151 4.57 -19.05 -4.39
N VAL A 152 3.26 -18.86 -4.38
CA VAL A 152 2.33 -18.97 -3.25
C VAL A 152 1.20 -19.89 -3.69
N GLN A 153 0.99 -20.98 -2.96
CA GLN A 153 -0.11 -21.90 -3.25
C GLN A 153 -1.45 -21.17 -3.11
N PRO A 154 -2.44 -21.46 -3.97
CA PRO A 154 -3.75 -20.83 -3.87
C PRO A 154 -4.36 -21.02 -2.49
N LEU A 155 -4.81 -19.92 -1.88
CA LEU A 155 -5.49 -19.90 -0.60
C LEU A 155 -6.83 -20.67 -0.66
N ASP A 156 -7.23 -21.20 0.48
CA ASP A 156 -8.52 -21.89 0.65
C ASP A 156 -9.66 -20.86 0.80
N ALA A 157 -9.93 -20.15 -0.30
CA ALA A 157 -11.07 -19.25 -0.42
C ALA A 157 -12.24 -19.97 -1.09
N VAL A 158 -13.40 -19.95 -0.44
CA VAL A 158 -14.63 -20.53 -0.99
C VAL A 158 -15.03 -19.79 -2.27
N LEU A 159 -15.16 -20.54 -3.37
CA LEU A 159 -15.70 -20.01 -4.62
C LEU A 159 -17.20 -19.77 -4.47
N VAL A 160 -17.66 -18.58 -4.83
CA VAL A 160 -19.08 -18.22 -4.91
C VAL A 160 -19.37 -17.79 -6.35
N ASN A 161 -20.33 -18.44 -6.99
CA ASN A 161 -20.78 -18.08 -8.33
C ASN A 161 -21.80 -16.93 -8.24
N GLN A 162 -21.72 -15.92 -9.12
CA GLN A 162 -22.68 -14.81 -9.14
C GLN A 162 -24.02 -15.22 -9.75
N MET A 163 -24.03 -16.18 -10.66
CA MET A 163 -25.20 -16.62 -11.40
C MET A 163 -26.01 -17.66 -10.61
N PRO A 164 -27.33 -17.78 -10.90
CA PRO A 164 -28.12 -16.97 -11.85
C PRO A 164 -28.58 -15.60 -11.34
N GLU A 165 -28.42 -15.31 -10.05
CA GLU A 165 -29.13 -14.22 -9.37
C GLU A 165 -28.57 -12.83 -9.67
N LEU A 166 -27.26 -12.71 -9.96
CA LEU A 166 -26.58 -11.44 -10.18
C LEU A 166 -25.83 -11.42 -11.51
N PRO A 167 -26.51 -11.18 -12.64
CA PRO A 167 -25.89 -11.00 -13.96
C PRO A 167 -24.70 -10.02 -13.98
N ARG A 168 -24.72 -8.95 -13.19
CA ARG A 168 -23.61 -7.99 -13.05
C ARG A 168 -23.16 -7.86 -11.59
N GLY A 169 -23.00 -8.99 -10.89
CA GLY A 169 -22.61 -8.99 -9.47
C GLY A 169 -21.20 -9.47 -9.19
N CYS A 170 -20.27 -9.38 -10.14
CA CYS A 170 -18.92 -9.94 -9.98
C CYS A 170 -18.19 -9.32 -8.78
N GLU A 171 -18.39 -8.04 -8.50
CA GLU A 171 -17.73 -7.26 -7.45
C GLU A 171 -18.22 -7.65 -6.06
N VAL A 172 -19.55 -7.65 -5.86
CA VAL A 172 -20.15 -8.03 -4.57
C VAL A 172 -20.00 -9.53 -4.31
N THR A 173 -19.96 -10.35 -5.35
CA THR A 173 -19.71 -11.79 -5.21
C THR A 173 -18.25 -12.05 -4.85
N SER A 174 -17.30 -11.36 -5.48
CA SER A 174 -15.87 -11.42 -5.09
C SER A 174 -15.64 -10.87 -3.68
N LEU A 175 -16.38 -9.83 -3.28
CA LEU A 175 -16.35 -9.33 -1.90
C LEU A 175 -16.90 -10.38 -0.92
N ALA A 176 -17.96 -11.11 -1.27
CA ALA A 176 -18.46 -12.21 -0.44
C ALA A 176 -17.38 -13.27 -0.21
N MET A 177 -16.60 -13.62 -1.24
CA MET A 177 -15.48 -14.55 -1.13
C MET A 177 -14.36 -14.00 -0.22
N LEU A 178 -14.02 -12.71 -0.35
CA LEU A 178 -13.03 -12.04 0.51
C LEU A 178 -13.45 -12.08 1.99
N LEU A 179 -14.70 -11.69 2.27
CA LEU A 179 -15.27 -11.65 3.63
C LEU A 179 -15.36 -13.04 4.25
N LYS A 180 -15.79 -14.05 3.49
CA LYS A 180 -15.81 -15.46 3.95
C LYS A 180 -14.43 -15.95 4.34
N HIS A 181 -13.40 -15.64 3.54
CA HIS A 181 -12.03 -15.98 3.90
C HIS A 181 -11.56 -15.25 5.17
N ALA A 182 -12.07 -14.05 5.45
CA ALA A 182 -11.82 -13.34 6.70
C ALA A 182 -12.63 -13.88 7.90
N GLY A 183 -13.40 -14.97 7.72
CA GLY A 183 -14.24 -15.57 8.76
C GLY A 183 -15.60 -14.91 8.93
N ILE A 184 -16.02 -14.05 8.00
CA ILE A 184 -17.32 -13.36 8.02
C ILE A 184 -18.27 -14.04 7.05
N GLU A 185 -19.40 -14.54 7.56
CA GLU A 185 -20.46 -15.04 6.69
C GLU A 185 -21.13 -13.89 5.94
N ALA A 186 -20.80 -13.79 4.65
CA ALA A 186 -21.34 -12.78 3.75
C ALA A 186 -22.08 -13.43 2.58
N ASP A 187 -23.33 -13.03 2.38
CA ASP A 187 -24.16 -13.49 1.26
C ASP A 187 -24.17 -12.45 0.13
N LYS A 188 -23.93 -12.91 -1.10
CA LYS A 188 -23.85 -12.02 -2.28
C LYS A 188 -25.14 -11.22 -2.51
N MET A 189 -26.32 -11.77 -2.17
CA MET A 189 -27.61 -11.10 -2.35
C MET A 189 -27.83 -10.03 -1.29
N ILE A 190 -27.29 -10.21 -0.09
CA ILE A 190 -27.30 -9.17 0.95
C ILE A 190 -26.37 -8.03 0.54
N LEU A 191 -25.14 -8.35 0.13
CA LEU A 191 -24.16 -7.36 -0.34
C LEU A 191 -24.69 -6.57 -1.55
N ALA A 192 -25.34 -7.24 -2.51
CA ALA A 192 -25.98 -6.63 -3.68
C ALA A 192 -27.05 -5.58 -3.34
N LYS A 193 -27.74 -5.75 -2.19
CA LYS A 193 -28.75 -4.81 -1.68
C LYS A 193 -28.12 -3.65 -0.90
N GLN A 194 -26.99 -3.89 -0.24
CA GLN A 194 -26.34 -2.91 0.63
C GLN A 194 -25.34 -2.02 -0.10
N ILE A 195 -24.77 -2.49 -1.22
CA ILE A 195 -23.82 -1.70 -2.01
C ILE A 195 -24.46 -0.37 -2.43
N ARG A 196 -23.74 0.73 -2.18
CA ARG A 196 -24.14 2.06 -2.61
C ARG A 196 -24.37 2.07 -4.12
N LYS A 197 -25.47 2.66 -4.57
CA LYS A 197 -25.83 2.79 -5.99
C LYS A 197 -25.57 4.21 -6.46
N ASP A 198 -25.11 4.37 -7.70
CA ASP A 198 -25.16 5.66 -8.38
C ASP A 198 -26.59 5.82 -8.97
N PRO A 199 -27.32 6.90 -8.65
CA PRO A 199 -28.70 7.09 -9.08
C PRO A 199 -28.84 7.66 -10.50
N THR A 200 -27.74 7.99 -11.19
CA THR A 200 -27.76 8.66 -12.49
C THR A 200 -28.40 7.75 -13.55
N PRO A 201 -29.46 8.20 -14.25
CA PRO A 201 -30.10 7.39 -15.28
C PRO A 201 -29.23 7.31 -16.54
N TYR A 202 -29.33 6.18 -17.24
CA TYR A 202 -28.67 6.01 -18.54
C TYR A 202 -29.35 6.88 -19.60
N SER A 203 -28.56 7.64 -20.36
CA SER A 203 -28.99 8.42 -21.51
C SER A 203 -27.96 8.33 -22.62
N LYS A 204 -28.42 8.28 -23.88
CA LYS A 204 -27.55 8.32 -25.06
C LYS A 204 -28.10 9.32 -26.07
N ILE A 205 -27.41 10.43 -26.26
CA ILE A 205 -27.82 11.53 -27.15
C ILE A 205 -26.68 11.82 -28.14
N ASN A 206 -26.98 11.76 -29.44
CA ASN A 206 -26.02 12.04 -30.51
C ASN A 206 -24.70 11.25 -30.40
N GLY A 207 -24.75 10.05 -29.83
CA GLY A 207 -23.57 9.20 -29.62
C GLY A 207 -22.84 9.40 -28.30
N SER A 208 -23.07 10.50 -27.56
CA SER A 208 -22.55 10.66 -26.19
C SER A 208 -23.43 9.89 -25.21
N VAL A 209 -22.79 9.17 -24.28
CA VAL A 209 -23.44 8.44 -23.19
C VAL A 209 -23.30 9.25 -21.90
N THR A 210 -24.41 9.46 -21.21
CA THR A 210 -24.43 9.95 -19.83
C THR A 210 -24.95 8.84 -18.94
N PHE A 211 -24.17 8.48 -17.91
CA PHE A 211 -24.59 7.49 -16.91
C PHE A 211 -23.88 7.74 -15.57
N GLY A 212 -24.04 6.81 -14.62
CA GLY A 212 -23.40 6.90 -13.31
C GLY A 212 -21.90 6.65 -13.35
N ASN A 213 -21.23 7.05 -12.28
CA ASN A 213 -19.80 6.83 -12.10
C ASN A 213 -19.56 5.63 -11.16
N PRO A 214 -18.84 4.58 -11.60
CA PRO A 214 -18.57 3.40 -10.77
C PRO A 214 -17.73 3.70 -9.51
N TYR A 215 -16.98 4.82 -9.47
CA TYR A 215 -16.32 5.28 -8.24
C TYR A 215 -17.30 5.84 -7.21
N ASP A 216 -18.48 6.29 -7.63
CA ASP A 216 -19.50 6.87 -6.75
C ASP A 216 -20.51 5.83 -6.27
N GLY A 217 -20.74 4.76 -7.02
CA GLY A 217 -21.61 3.66 -6.62
C GLY A 217 -21.80 2.65 -7.74
N PHE A 218 -22.52 1.56 -7.48
CA PHE A 218 -22.88 0.62 -8.52
C PHE A 218 -23.79 1.27 -9.55
N VAL A 219 -23.42 1.19 -10.82
CA VAL A 219 -24.07 1.87 -11.92
C VAL A 219 -25.06 0.95 -12.64
N GLY A 220 -26.34 1.30 -12.57
CA GLY A 220 -27.43 0.64 -13.28
C GLY A 220 -27.91 -0.68 -12.66
N ASP A 221 -28.41 -1.59 -13.51
CA ASP A 221 -29.05 -2.82 -13.05
C ASP A 221 -28.07 -3.99 -12.86
N MET A 222 -28.00 -4.46 -11.62
CA MET A 222 -27.20 -5.62 -11.23
C MET A 222 -27.87 -6.96 -11.57
N TYR A 223 -29.19 -6.97 -11.65
CA TYR A 223 -30.04 -8.16 -11.61
C TYR A 223 -30.54 -8.64 -12.97
N SER A 224 -30.45 -7.81 -14.02
CA SER A 224 -30.87 -8.19 -15.38
C SER A 224 -30.02 -7.55 -16.46
N TYR A 225 -29.66 -8.34 -17.47
CA TYR A 225 -29.01 -7.80 -18.69
C TYR A 225 -29.97 -6.99 -19.59
N ASP A 226 -31.28 -7.09 -19.38
CA ASP A 226 -32.29 -6.38 -20.19
C ASP A 226 -32.29 -4.87 -19.94
N ASN A 227 -31.80 -4.44 -18.77
CA ASN A 227 -31.68 -3.05 -18.39
C ASN A 227 -30.21 -2.58 -18.48
N PRO A 228 -29.97 -1.27 -18.71
CA PRO A 228 -28.64 -0.69 -18.64
C PRO A 228 -27.99 -0.92 -17.28
N GLY A 229 -26.75 -1.37 -17.29
CA GLY A 229 -25.97 -1.65 -16.10
C GLY A 229 -24.50 -1.88 -16.43
N TYR A 230 -23.65 -1.63 -15.45
CA TYR A 230 -22.21 -1.71 -15.58
C TYR A 230 -21.60 -2.49 -14.42
N GLY A 231 -21.36 -1.82 -13.31
CA GLY A 231 -20.56 -2.34 -12.22
C GLY A 231 -20.25 -1.27 -11.19
N VAL A 232 -19.28 -1.53 -10.33
CA VAL A 232 -18.82 -0.66 -9.25
C VAL A 232 -17.31 -0.80 -9.04
N TYR A 233 -16.65 0.29 -8.69
CA TYR A 233 -15.20 0.31 -8.45
C TYR A 233 -14.85 0.23 -6.97
N HIS A 234 -13.55 0.29 -6.68
CA HIS A 234 -13.00 0.00 -5.36
C HIS A 234 -13.64 0.81 -4.21
N GLY A 235 -13.85 2.12 -4.37
CA GLY A 235 -14.33 2.99 -3.28
C GLY A 235 -15.62 2.49 -2.60
N PRO A 236 -16.75 2.34 -3.32
CA PRO A 236 -17.99 1.82 -2.74
C PRO A 236 -17.87 0.38 -2.22
N ILE A 237 -17.01 -0.46 -2.82
CA ILE A 237 -16.74 -1.82 -2.34
C ILE A 237 -16.00 -1.79 -1.01
N LYS A 238 -15.01 -0.90 -0.85
CA LYS A 238 -14.31 -0.68 0.41
C LYS A 238 -15.26 -0.18 1.49
N ASP A 239 -16.11 0.79 1.17
CA ASP A 239 -17.14 1.29 2.10
C ASP A 239 -18.07 0.16 2.57
N LEU A 240 -18.49 -0.71 1.66
CA LEU A 240 -19.31 -1.89 1.98
C LEU A 240 -18.54 -2.88 2.86
N ALA A 241 -17.28 -3.19 2.52
CA ALA A 241 -16.45 -4.11 3.28
C ALA A 241 -16.18 -3.62 4.71
N GLU A 242 -16.00 -2.32 4.91
CA GLU A 242 -15.81 -1.69 6.22
C GLU A 242 -17.01 -1.87 7.16
N MET A 243 -18.23 -2.01 6.63
CA MET A 243 -19.40 -2.33 7.46
C MET A 243 -19.32 -3.74 8.07
N TYR A 244 -18.53 -4.64 7.49
CA TYR A 244 -18.37 -6.03 7.93
C TYR A 244 -17.07 -6.28 8.69
N LEU A 245 -16.01 -5.54 8.36
CA LEU A 245 -14.69 -5.62 9.00
C LEU A 245 -14.18 -4.22 9.37
N PRO A 246 -14.80 -3.54 10.36
CA PRO A 246 -14.50 -2.14 10.65
C PRO A 246 -13.02 -1.94 11.02
N GLY A 247 -12.37 -1.00 10.34
CA GLY A 247 -10.98 -0.62 10.58
C GLY A 247 -9.97 -1.68 10.14
N GLN A 248 -10.39 -2.70 9.40
CA GLN A 248 -9.51 -3.79 8.97
C GLN A 248 -9.36 -3.88 7.45
N ILE A 249 -10.19 -3.19 6.67
CA ILE A 249 -10.11 -3.19 5.21
C ILE A 249 -8.98 -2.28 4.74
N ILE A 250 -8.18 -2.79 3.80
CA ILE A 250 -7.10 -2.05 3.16
C ILE A 250 -7.45 -1.85 1.69
N ASP A 251 -7.62 -0.59 1.29
CA ASP A 251 -7.70 -0.22 -0.12
C ASP A 251 -6.27 -0.11 -0.68
N MET A 252 -5.90 -1.06 -1.51
CA MET A 252 -4.58 -1.14 -2.13
C MET A 252 -4.55 -0.45 -3.50
N THR A 253 -5.61 0.23 -3.90
CA THR A 253 -5.73 0.83 -5.23
C THR A 253 -4.56 1.77 -5.53
N GLY A 254 -3.93 1.60 -6.69
CA GLY A 254 -2.74 2.36 -7.09
C GLY A 254 -1.39 1.75 -6.65
N SER A 255 -1.39 0.72 -5.82
CA SER A 255 -0.17 -0.02 -5.42
C SER A 255 0.45 -0.76 -6.61
N SER A 256 1.69 -1.23 -6.50
CA SER A 256 2.32 -2.04 -7.55
C SER A 256 1.75 -3.46 -7.58
N PHE A 257 1.88 -4.14 -8.71
CA PHE A 257 1.46 -5.54 -8.80
C PHE A 257 2.18 -6.43 -7.78
N ASP A 258 3.46 -6.14 -7.53
CA ASP A 258 4.28 -6.87 -6.56
C ASP A 258 3.75 -6.69 -5.12
N ASP A 259 3.11 -5.56 -4.79
CA ASP A 259 2.48 -5.37 -3.47
C ASP A 259 1.28 -6.29 -3.27
N MET A 260 0.51 -6.53 -4.33
CA MET A 260 -0.56 -7.53 -4.27
C MET A 260 0.01 -8.93 -4.05
N LEU A 261 1.16 -9.24 -4.66
CA LEU A 261 1.83 -10.51 -4.44
C LEU A 261 2.33 -10.64 -3.00
N VAL A 262 2.87 -9.56 -2.40
CA VAL A 262 3.22 -9.52 -0.96
C VAL A 262 2.00 -9.82 -0.10
N THR A 263 0.84 -9.24 -0.40
CA THR A 263 -0.40 -9.54 0.34
C THR A 263 -0.77 -11.03 0.25
N LEU A 264 -0.61 -11.65 -0.92
CA LEU A 264 -0.83 -13.09 -1.06
C LEU A 264 0.16 -13.93 -0.24
N THR A 265 1.43 -13.52 -0.11
CA THR A 265 2.40 -14.23 0.76
C THR A 265 2.01 -14.21 2.23
N GLN A 266 1.23 -13.20 2.66
CA GLN A 266 0.70 -13.06 4.01
C GLN A 266 -0.59 -13.87 4.25
N GLY A 267 -1.00 -14.70 3.28
CA GLY A 267 -2.20 -15.50 3.39
C GLY A 267 -3.49 -14.70 3.26
N LYS A 268 -3.45 -13.54 2.58
CA LYS A 268 -4.60 -12.66 2.37
C LYS A 268 -4.98 -12.65 0.89
N PRO A 269 -6.20 -13.08 0.52
CA PRO A 269 -6.65 -12.94 -0.85
C PRO A 269 -6.92 -11.48 -1.19
N VAL A 270 -6.91 -11.14 -2.47
CA VAL A 270 -7.02 -9.75 -2.95
C VAL A 270 -8.19 -9.64 -3.92
N TRP A 271 -9.20 -8.86 -3.56
CA TRP A 271 -10.29 -8.47 -4.45
C TRP A 271 -9.73 -7.46 -5.46
N VAL A 272 -10.05 -7.59 -6.75
CA VAL A 272 -9.53 -6.68 -7.79
C VAL A 272 -10.55 -6.42 -8.89
N ILE A 273 -10.34 -5.32 -9.63
CA ILE A 273 -10.96 -5.08 -10.95
C ILE A 273 -9.94 -5.37 -12.04
N ALA A 274 -10.33 -6.19 -13.00
CA ALA A 274 -9.59 -6.48 -14.22
C ALA A 274 -10.58 -6.47 -15.40
N ASN A 275 -10.32 -7.27 -16.42
CA ASN A 275 -11.29 -7.52 -17.49
C ASN A 275 -11.46 -9.02 -17.74
N THR A 276 -12.59 -9.40 -18.33
CA THR A 276 -12.96 -10.79 -18.61
C THR A 276 -11.98 -11.57 -19.51
N TYR A 277 -11.09 -10.89 -20.24
CA TYR A 277 -10.06 -11.55 -21.08
C TYR A 277 -8.76 -11.78 -20.31
N PHE A 278 -8.57 -11.12 -19.18
CA PHE A 278 -7.36 -11.18 -18.35
C PHE A 278 -6.07 -10.91 -19.15
N THR A 279 -6.17 -9.97 -20.10
CA THR A 279 -5.07 -9.41 -20.89
C THR A 279 -5.37 -7.95 -21.23
N SER A 280 -4.37 -7.20 -21.71
CA SER A 280 -4.62 -5.86 -22.26
C SER A 280 -5.68 -5.88 -23.37
N LEU A 281 -6.65 -4.97 -23.28
CA LEU A 281 -7.67 -4.75 -24.29
C LEU A 281 -7.25 -3.61 -25.24
N PRO A 282 -7.62 -3.68 -26.51
CA PRO A 282 -7.40 -2.60 -27.44
C PRO A 282 -8.37 -1.44 -27.15
N ILE A 283 -7.97 -0.22 -27.51
CA ILE A 283 -8.63 1.02 -27.06
C ILE A 283 -10.07 1.16 -27.57
N GLU A 284 -10.41 0.47 -28.66
CA GLU A 284 -11.73 0.43 -29.29
C GLU A 284 -12.76 -0.36 -28.47
N MET A 285 -12.32 -1.15 -27.48
CA MET A 285 -13.21 -1.81 -26.52
C MET A 285 -13.61 -0.93 -25.35
N PHE A 286 -13.13 0.32 -25.34
CA PHE A 286 -13.49 1.30 -24.32
C PHE A 286 -14.37 2.38 -24.92
N GLU A 287 -15.28 2.89 -24.10
CA GLU A 287 -16.07 4.08 -24.39
C GLU A 287 -15.94 5.09 -23.25
N GLU A 288 -16.17 6.36 -23.57
CA GLU A 288 -16.15 7.45 -22.60
C GLU A 288 -17.59 7.83 -22.27
N TRP A 289 -17.87 7.98 -20.99
CA TRP A 289 -19.14 8.46 -20.46
C TRP A 289 -18.95 9.82 -19.81
N ASP A 290 -19.91 10.70 -20.04
CA ASP A 290 -20.12 11.89 -19.23
C ASP A 290 -20.83 11.47 -17.94
N THR A 291 -20.24 11.73 -16.77
CA THR A 291 -20.88 11.48 -15.46
C THR A 291 -20.98 12.77 -14.65
N PRO A 292 -21.85 12.84 -13.62
CA PRO A 292 -21.90 14.00 -12.73
C PRO A 292 -20.56 14.35 -12.06
N SER A 293 -19.68 13.35 -11.88
CA SER A 293 -18.37 13.50 -11.24
C SER A 293 -17.22 13.68 -12.24
N GLY A 294 -17.54 13.90 -13.52
CA GLY A 294 -16.57 14.07 -14.60
C GLY A 294 -16.55 12.90 -15.59
N PRO A 295 -15.86 13.07 -16.73
CA PRO A 295 -15.79 12.02 -17.75
C PRO A 295 -15.03 10.80 -17.22
N ILE A 296 -15.48 9.61 -17.61
CA ILE A 296 -14.83 8.35 -17.27
C ILE A 296 -14.75 7.44 -18.50
N LYS A 297 -13.63 6.72 -18.61
CA LYS A 297 -13.45 5.67 -19.61
C LYS A 297 -13.79 4.31 -19.02
N ILE A 298 -14.70 3.59 -19.66
CA ILE A 298 -15.16 2.27 -19.22
C ILE A 298 -15.02 1.24 -20.33
N THR A 299 -15.11 -0.04 -19.97
CA THR A 299 -15.28 -1.14 -20.91
C THR A 299 -16.30 -2.12 -20.36
N TYR A 300 -17.26 -2.58 -21.16
CA TYR A 300 -18.18 -3.66 -20.76
C TYR A 300 -17.50 -5.03 -20.62
N LYS A 301 -16.16 -5.07 -20.73
CA LYS A 301 -15.34 -6.20 -20.34
C LYS A 301 -14.84 -6.13 -18.90
N GLU A 302 -15.16 -5.06 -18.16
CA GLU A 302 -14.94 -4.94 -16.72
C GLU A 302 -15.33 -6.26 -16.02
N HIS A 303 -14.50 -6.67 -15.07
CA HIS A 303 -14.76 -7.86 -14.27
C HIS A 303 -14.02 -7.81 -12.94
N SER A 304 -14.63 -8.38 -11.90
CA SER A 304 -14.00 -8.55 -10.60
C SER A 304 -13.78 -10.01 -10.24
N VAL A 305 -12.62 -10.29 -9.66
CA VAL A 305 -12.20 -11.62 -9.20
C VAL A 305 -11.49 -11.54 -7.86
N LEU A 306 -11.37 -12.67 -7.16
CA LEU A 306 -10.59 -12.78 -5.92
C LEU A 306 -9.28 -13.52 -6.18
N LEU A 307 -8.14 -12.84 -6.09
CA LEU A 307 -6.82 -13.47 -6.20
C LEU A 307 -6.52 -14.34 -4.99
N THR A 308 -5.96 -15.52 -5.24
CA THR A 308 -5.70 -16.53 -4.21
C THR A 308 -4.27 -17.04 -4.20
N GLY A 309 -3.46 -16.86 -5.25
CA GLY A 309 -2.08 -17.32 -5.25
C GLY A 309 -1.36 -17.03 -6.56
N TYR A 310 -0.09 -17.40 -6.67
CA TYR A 310 0.69 -17.21 -7.88
C TYR A 310 1.86 -18.19 -7.99
N ASP A 311 2.40 -18.35 -9.19
CA ASP A 311 3.72 -18.89 -9.44
C ASP A 311 4.44 -18.01 -10.48
N GLU A 312 5.64 -18.39 -10.90
CA GLU A 312 6.45 -17.66 -11.87
C GLU A 312 5.74 -17.40 -13.23
N ARG A 313 4.72 -18.19 -13.57
CA ARG A 313 4.01 -18.15 -14.85
C ARG A 313 2.56 -17.72 -14.72
N TYR A 314 1.90 -18.00 -13.61
CA TYR A 314 0.46 -17.88 -13.47
C TYR A 314 0.05 -17.12 -12.20
N ILE A 315 -1.04 -16.37 -12.31
CA ILE A 315 -1.82 -15.89 -11.18
C ILE A 315 -3.04 -16.81 -11.02
N TYR A 316 -3.43 -17.11 -9.79
CA TYR A 316 -4.57 -17.95 -9.43
C TYR A 316 -5.63 -17.10 -8.75
N PHE A 317 -6.90 -17.34 -9.08
CA PHE A 317 -8.03 -16.59 -8.56
C PHE A 317 -9.33 -17.38 -8.62
N ASN A 318 -10.29 -17.00 -7.78
CA ASN A 318 -11.68 -17.41 -7.91
C ASN A 318 -12.43 -16.41 -8.79
N ASP A 319 -13.03 -16.93 -9.85
CA ASP A 319 -13.78 -16.16 -10.84
C ASP A 319 -15.29 -16.39 -10.63
N PRO A 320 -16.07 -15.36 -10.23
CA PRO A 320 -17.48 -15.53 -9.90
C PRO A 320 -18.36 -15.89 -11.10
N LEU A 321 -17.84 -15.84 -12.34
CA LEU A 321 -18.54 -16.30 -13.54
C LEU A 321 -18.31 -17.78 -13.88
N THR A 322 -17.47 -18.48 -13.12
CA THR A 322 -17.09 -19.87 -13.42
C THR A 322 -17.20 -20.76 -12.19
N GLU A 323 -17.23 -22.07 -12.40
CA GLU A 323 -17.20 -23.07 -11.33
C GLU A 323 -15.77 -23.60 -11.07
N VAL A 324 -14.74 -22.93 -11.62
CA VAL A 324 -13.35 -23.36 -11.51
C VAL A 324 -12.70 -22.68 -10.31
N ILE A 325 -12.50 -23.45 -9.24
CA ILE A 325 -11.75 -23.02 -8.06
C ILE A 325 -10.31 -22.75 -8.48
N ASN A 326 -9.75 -21.61 -8.05
CA ASN A 326 -8.37 -21.21 -8.34
C ASN A 326 -8.03 -21.28 -9.83
N ARG A 327 -8.93 -20.77 -10.68
CA ARG A 327 -8.69 -20.54 -12.10
C ARG A 327 -7.39 -19.77 -12.26
N LYS A 328 -6.62 -20.10 -13.31
CA LYS A 328 -5.33 -19.48 -13.56
C LYS A 328 -5.18 -18.94 -14.97
N VAL A 329 -4.44 -17.83 -15.08
CA VAL A 329 -4.04 -17.21 -16.36
C VAL A 329 -2.61 -16.72 -16.25
N LYS A 330 -1.97 -16.39 -17.39
CA LYS A 330 -0.58 -15.92 -17.39
C LYS A 330 -0.44 -14.66 -16.54
N ILE A 331 0.52 -14.64 -15.62
CA ILE A 331 0.67 -13.57 -14.64
C ILE A 331 0.91 -12.19 -15.28
N ASN A 332 1.71 -12.13 -16.36
CA ASN A 332 1.96 -10.88 -17.08
C ASN A 332 0.73 -10.37 -17.83
N SER A 333 -0.05 -11.26 -18.46
CA SER A 333 -1.30 -10.87 -19.12
C SER A 333 -2.31 -10.33 -18.10
N PHE A 334 -2.43 -10.98 -16.95
CA PHE A 334 -3.29 -10.49 -15.88
C PHE A 334 -2.84 -9.13 -15.35
N ARG A 335 -1.53 -8.94 -15.14
CA ARG A 335 -0.96 -7.66 -14.72
C ARG A 335 -1.35 -6.54 -15.66
N GLU A 336 -1.20 -6.74 -16.98
CA GLU A 336 -1.60 -5.75 -17.98
C GLU A 336 -3.10 -5.42 -17.91
N ALA A 337 -3.96 -6.44 -17.72
CA ALA A 337 -5.40 -6.25 -17.58
C ALA A 337 -5.77 -5.43 -16.34
N TRP A 338 -5.18 -5.76 -15.19
CA TRP A 338 -5.42 -5.08 -13.92
C TRP A 338 -4.87 -3.64 -13.94
N GLU A 339 -3.67 -3.44 -14.49
CA GLU A 339 -3.08 -2.11 -14.65
C GLU A 339 -3.93 -1.22 -15.56
N GLN A 340 -4.40 -1.76 -16.69
CA GLN A 340 -5.28 -1.04 -17.61
C GLN A 340 -6.61 -0.64 -16.97
N MET A 341 -7.10 -1.40 -16.00
CA MET A 341 -8.36 -1.12 -15.28
C MET A 341 -8.17 -0.25 -14.03
N GLY A 342 -7.02 0.40 -13.89
CA GLY A 342 -6.78 1.41 -12.86
C GLY A 342 -6.16 0.87 -11.57
N ARG A 343 -5.56 -0.33 -11.60
CA ARG A 343 -4.81 -0.90 -10.46
C ARG A 343 -5.65 -1.01 -9.18
N GLN A 344 -6.93 -1.34 -9.33
CA GLN A 344 -7.91 -1.38 -8.24
C GLN A 344 -7.79 -2.67 -7.45
N ALA A 345 -7.65 -2.58 -6.13
CA ALA A 345 -7.43 -3.74 -5.28
C ALA A 345 -7.88 -3.48 -3.83
N ILE A 346 -8.51 -4.46 -3.20
CA ILE A 346 -8.93 -4.43 -1.79
C ILE A 346 -8.55 -5.73 -1.11
N THR A 347 -8.10 -5.64 0.14
CA THR A 347 -7.90 -6.79 1.01
C THR A 347 -8.30 -6.43 2.45
N TYR A 348 -7.99 -7.30 3.40
CA TYR A 348 -8.11 -7.03 4.83
C TYR A 348 -6.78 -7.31 5.54
N SER A 349 -6.61 -6.69 6.71
CA SER A 349 -5.37 -6.71 7.50
C SER A 349 -5.31 -7.83 8.56
N ASN A 350 -6.44 -8.48 8.84
CA ASN A 350 -6.60 -9.34 10.02
C ASN A 350 -5.88 -10.68 9.92
#